data_AF-A0A841GWH9-F1
#
_entry.id   AF-A0A841GWH9-F1
#
_cell.length_a   1.000
_cell.length_b   1.000
_cell.length_c   1.000
_cell.angle_alpha   90.00
_cell.angle_beta   90.00
_cell.angle_gamma   90.00
#
_symmetry.space_group_name_H-M   'P 1'
#
loop_
_entity.id
_entity.type
_entity.pdbx_description
1 polymer ?
#
loop_
_entity_poly.entity_id
_entity_poly.type
_entity_poly.pdbx_seq_one_letter_code
_entity_poly.pdbx_strand_id
1 'polypeptide(L)'
;MQNMLFHAHSGLRYLVLLAGVVALVVLLLGFMQRRPYKGLSRGAASAFMGLLHLQFVLGIILVITGIWYGALIGHMFMMFIAVGVFTGMAGYAKRQTDDHKAHGIALAGVVLTLALIAAGIMSIRPGIFASSGHPSARSAPR
;
A
#
# COMPACT_ATOMS: atom_id res chain seq x y z
N MET A 1 -12.13 -22.42 -7.39
CA MET A 1 -11.68 -21.12 -7.97
C MET A 1 -11.37 -20.06 -6.91
N GLN A 2 -12.19 -19.87 -5.86
CA GLN A 2 -11.92 -18.86 -4.82
C GLN A 2 -10.57 -19.05 -4.09
N ASN A 3 -10.16 -20.28 -3.78
CA ASN A 3 -8.87 -20.54 -3.12
C ASN A 3 -7.66 -20.09 -3.99
N MET A 4 -7.74 -20.25 -5.32
CA MET A 4 -6.67 -19.83 -6.22
C MET A 4 -6.53 -18.30 -6.25
N LEU A 5 -7.64 -17.56 -6.30
CA LEU A 5 -7.64 -16.10 -6.26
C LEU A 5 -7.13 -15.57 -4.92
N PHE A 6 -7.49 -16.24 -3.82
CA PHE A 6 -7.02 -15.88 -2.48
C PHE A 6 -5.51 -16.09 -2.32
N HIS A 7 -4.98 -17.22 -2.80
CA HIS A 7 -3.54 -17.46 -2.83
C HIS A 7 -2.80 -16.49 -3.74
N ALA A 8 -3.36 -16.15 -4.90
CA ALA A 8 -2.78 -15.16 -5.80
C ALA A 8 -2.71 -13.77 -5.14
N HIS A 9 -3.78 -13.31 -4.49
CA HIS A 9 -3.79 -12.01 -3.80
C HIS A 9 -2.88 -11.98 -2.57
N SER A 10 -2.81 -13.08 -1.82
CA SER A 10 -1.92 -13.23 -0.67
C SER A 10 -0.45 -13.20 -1.09
N GLY A 11 -0.09 -13.97 -2.14
CA GLY A 11 1.27 -13.98 -2.70
C GLY A 11 1.65 -12.65 -3.35
N LEU A 12 0.72 -12.02 -4.06
CA LEU A 12 0.96 -10.76 -4.75
C LEU A 12 1.22 -9.60 -3.77
N ARG A 13 0.67 -9.64 -2.55
CA ARG A 13 1.01 -8.66 -1.50
C ARG A 13 2.51 -8.64 -1.20
N TYR A 14 3.15 -9.81 -1.13
CA TYR A 14 4.58 -9.92 -0.90
C TYR A 14 5.39 -9.43 -2.11
N LEU A 15 4.90 -9.67 -3.33
CA LEU A 15 5.51 -9.14 -4.56
C LEU A 15 5.42 -7.61 -4.62
N VAL A 16 4.29 -7.01 -4.24
CA VAL A 16 4.12 -5.55 -4.15
C VAL A 16 5.09 -4.96 -3.14
N LEU A 17 5.22 -5.58 -1.96
CA LEU A 17 6.17 -5.12 -0.94
C LEU A 17 7.61 -5.23 -1.45
N LEU A 18 7.98 -6.35 -2.06
CA LEU A 18 9.32 -6.54 -2.64
C LEU A 18 9.60 -5.50 -3.73
N ALA A 19 8.67 -5.30 -4.66
CA ALA A 19 8.81 -4.30 -5.71
C ALA A 19 8.86 -2.88 -5.16
N GLY A 20 8.14 -2.59 -4.08
CA GLY A 20 8.21 -1.31 -3.38
C GLY A 20 9.57 -1.07 -2.73
N VAL A 21 10.15 -2.10 -2.10
CA VAL A 21 11.52 -2.04 -1.54
C VAL A 21 12.55 -1.85 -2.66
N VAL A 22 12.42 -2.59 -3.76
CA VAL A 22 13.31 -2.43 -4.93
C VAL A 22 13.20 -1.03 -5.51
N ALA A 23 11.98 -0.52 -5.71
CA ALA A 23 11.74 0.83 -6.20
C ALA A 23 12.33 1.87 -5.25
N LEU A 24 12.15 1.69 -3.94
CA LEU A 24 12.72 2.55 -2.91
C LEU A 24 14.25 2.62 -3.00
N VAL A 25 14.92 1.46 -3.06
CA VAL A 25 16.39 1.38 -3.17
C VAL A 25 16.88 2.04 -4.46
N VAL A 26 16.27 1.71 -5.60
CA VAL A 26 16.66 2.28 -6.90
C VAL A 26 16.46 3.79 -6.93
N LEU A 27 15.34 4.29 -6.43
CA LEU A 27 15.03 5.72 -6.36
C LEU A 27 15.96 6.45 -5.39
N LEU A 28 16.28 5.84 -4.24
CA LEU A 28 17.17 6.41 -3.24
C LEU A 28 18.60 6.51 -3.78
N LEU A 29 19.11 5.45 -4.41
CA LEU A 29 20.41 5.45 -5.08
C LEU A 29 20.45 6.47 -6.23
N GLY A 30 19.39 6.55 -7.03
CA GLY A 30 19.26 7.53 -8.11
C GLY A 30 19.26 8.97 -7.60
N PHE A 31 18.59 9.21 -6.47
CA PHE A 31 18.55 10.51 -5.79
C PHE A 31 19.92 10.89 -5.23
N MET A 32 20.59 9.99 -4.49
CA MET A 32 21.92 10.25 -3.92
C MET A 32 22.99 10.46 -4.99
N GLN A 33 22.92 9.70 -6.09
CA GLN A 33 23.88 9.80 -7.20
C GLN A 33 23.52 10.89 -8.22
N ARG A 34 22.43 11.65 -7.99
CA ARG A 34 21.90 12.66 -8.93
C ARG A 34 21.74 12.14 -10.36
N ARG A 35 21.35 10.87 -10.50
CA ARG A 35 21.14 10.28 -11.83
C ARG A 35 19.88 10.86 -12.47
N PRO A 36 19.82 10.94 -13.80
CA PRO A 36 18.61 11.38 -14.51
C PRO A 36 17.44 10.42 -14.23
N TYR A 37 16.21 10.93 -14.16
CA TYR A 37 15.01 10.13 -13.85
C TYR A 37 14.55 9.33 -15.09
N LYS A 38 15.41 8.40 -15.53
CA LYS A 38 15.26 7.62 -16.76
C LYS A 38 15.78 6.19 -16.57
N GLY A 39 15.34 5.28 -17.44
CA GLY A 39 15.76 3.88 -17.40
C GLY A 39 15.29 3.18 -16.13
N LEU A 40 16.24 2.74 -15.29
CA LEU A 40 16.00 1.85 -14.16
C LEU A 40 15.07 2.44 -13.08
N SER A 41 15.22 3.71 -12.72
CA SER A 41 14.37 4.36 -11.69
C SER A 41 12.92 4.51 -12.15
N ARG A 42 12.72 4.91 -13.42
CA ARG A 42 11.39 4.96 -14.03
C ARG A 42 10.79 3.57 -14.23
N GLY A 43 11.61 2.60 -14.63
CA GLY A 43 11.23 1.20 -14.77
C GLY A 43 10.75 0.61 -13.44
N ALA A 44 11.55 0.75 -12.38
CA ALA A 44 11.21 0.27 -11.04
C ALA A 44 9.93 0.91 -10.49
N ALA A 45 9.77 2.24 -10.62
CA ALA A 45 8.55 2.93 -10.23
C ALA A 45 7.32 2.45 -11.01
N SER A 46 7.47 2.21 -12.33
CA SER A 46 6.37 1.68 -13.15
C SER A 46 6.00 0.22 -12.84
N ALA A 47 7.00 -0.62 -12.53
CA ALA A 47 6.77 -2.00 -12.14
C ALA A 47 6.04 -2.09 -10.80
N PHE A 48 6.44 -1.27 -9.81
CA PHE A 48 5.73 -1.15 -8.54
C PHE A 48 4.29 -0.65 -8.75
N MET A 49 4.08 0.35 -9.63
CA MET A 49 2.73 0.81 -10.01
C MET A 49 1.88 -0.35 -10.55
N GLY A 50 2.40 -1.10 -11.53
CA GLY A 50 1.68 -2.20 -12.15
C GLY A 50 1.26 -3.27 -11.14
N LEU A 51 2.19 -3.67 -10.26
CA LEU A 51 1.92 -4.64 -9.20
C LEU A 51 0.89 -4.12 -8.19
N LEU A 52 0.98 -2.85 -7.80
CA LEU A 52 0.03 -2.20 -6.89
C LEU A 52 -1.39 -2.19 -7.48
N HIS A 53 -1.52 -1.84 -8.76
CA HIS A 53 -2.81 -1.87 -9.47
C HIS A 53 -3.36 -3.30 -9.60
N LEU A 54 -2.51 -4.28 -9.92
CA LEU A 54 -2.93 -5.68 -10.00
C LEU A 54 -3.44 -6.19 -8.64
N GLN A 55 -2.76 -5.83 -7.55
CA GLN A 55 -3.19 -6.17 -6.20
C GLN A 55 -4.56 -5.56 -5.87
N PHE A 56 -4.75 -4.30 -6.22
CA PHE A 56 -6.01 -3.61 -5.99
C PHE A 56 -7.17 -4.24 -6.77
N VAL A 57 -6.97 -4.53 -8.06
CA VAL A 57 -7.98 -5.20 -8.91
C VAL A 57 -8.33 -6.59 -8.37
N LEU A 58 -7.33 -7.39 -7.99
CA LEU A 58 -7.59 -8.69 -7.35
C LEU A 58 -8.34 -8.54 -6.02
N GLY A 59 -8.03 -7.49 -5.24
CA GLY A 59 -8.74 -7.17 -4.01
C GLY A 59 -10.23 -6.90 -4.28
N ILE A 60 -10.55 -6.07 -5.27
CA ILE A 60 -11.94 -5.79 -5.67
C ILE A 60 -12.66 -7.07 -6.09
N ILE A 61 -12.01 -7.92 -6.92
CA ILE A 61 -12.60 -9.18 -7.38
C ILE A 61 -12.94 -10.09 -6.19
N LEU A 62 -12.06 -10.18 -5.18
CA LEU A 62 -12.31 -10.95 -3.97
C LEU A 62 -13.49 -10.42 -3.14
N VAL A 63 -13.68 -9.10 -3.06
CA VAL A 63 -14.83 -8.53 -2.34
C VAL A 63 -16.13 -8.80 -3.08
N ILE A 64 -16.16 -8.58 -4.41
CA ILE A 64 -17.36 -8.84 -5.23
C ILE A 64 -17.75 -10.32 -5.18
N THR A 65 -16.77 -11.23 -5.11
CA THR A 65 -17.00 -12.69 -5.13
C THR A 65 -17.37 -13.31 -3.78
N GLY A 66 -17.52 -12.54 -2.70
CA GLY A 66 -18.29 -13.00 -1.54
C GLY A 66 -17.71 -12.76 -0.15
N ILE A 67 -16.67 -11.93 0.02
CA ILE A 67 -16.17 -11.57 1.35
C ILE A 67 -16.62 -10.14 1.68
N TRP A 68 -17.69 -9.99 2.45
CA TRP A 68 -18.18 -8.70 2.95
C TRP A 68 -18.13 -8.67 4.48
N TYR A 69 -17.09 -8.06 5.04
CA TYR A 69 -16.96 -7.80 6.47
C TYR A 69 -16.66 -6.31 6.70
N GLY A 70 -17.12 -5.74 7.82
CA GLY A 70 -16.88 -4.33 8.14
C GLY A 70 -15.40 -3.94 8.19
N ALA A 71 -14.53 -4.83 8.66
CA ALA A 71 -13.07 -4.63 8.63
C ALA A 71 -12.49 -4.60 7.20
N LEU A 72 -13.16 -5.25 6.26
CA LEU A 72 -12.74 -5.29 4.85
C LEU A 72 -12.98 -3.96 4.13
N ILE A 73 -14.01 -3.21 4.54
CA ILE A 73 -14.27 -1.86 4.01
C ILE A 73 -13.09 -0.94 4.33
N GLY A 74 -12.60 -0.96 5.59
CA GLY A 74 -11.43 -0.18 6.00
C GLY A 74 -10.17 -0.55 5.20
N HIS A 75 -9.95 -1.84 4.98
CA HIS A 75 -8.83 -2.30 4.16
C HIS A 75 -8.93 -1.86 2.69
N MET A 76 -10.11 -1.98 2.08
CA MET A 76 -10.33 -1.60 0.69
C MET A 76 -10.21 -0.09 0.49
N PHE A 77 -10.69 0.71 1.45
CA PHE A 77 -10.54 2.15 1.44
C PHE A 77 -9.06 2.58 1.53
N MET A 78 -8.28 1.92 2.40
CA MET A 78 -6.83 2.14 2.49
C MET A 78 -6.10 1.79 1.20
N MET A 79 -6.47 0.68 0.54
CA MET A 79 -5.89 0.32 -0.76
C MET A 79 -6.24 1.35 -1.84
N PHE A 80 -7.46 1.85 -1.87
CA PHE A 80 -7.89 2.88 -2.82
C PHE A 80 -7.07 4.17 -2.64
N ILE A 81 -6.90 4.62 -1.39
CA ILE A 81 -6.05 5.77 -1.06
C ILE A 81 -4.60 5.51 -1.49
N ALA A 82 -4.04 4.34 -1.20
CA ALA A 82 -2.67 3.99 -1.57
C ALA A 82 -2.44 4.05 -3.09
N VAL A 83 -3.37 3.51 -3.88
CA VAL A 83 -3.33 3.60 -5.34
C VAL A 83 -3.42 5.06 -5.78
N GLY A 84 -4.40 5.82 -5.27
CA GLY A 84 -4.59 7.23 -5.63
C GLY A 84 -3.35 8.08 -5.34
N VAL A 85 -2.78 7.92 -4.15
CA VAL A 85 -1.55 8.62 -3.72
C VAL A 85 -0.38 8.28 -4.64
N PHE A 86 -0.11 7.00 -4.89
CA PHE A 86 1.02 6.62 -5.71
C PHE A 86 0.87 7.09 -7.16
N THR A 87 -0.33 6.94 -7.72
CA THR A 87 -0.63 7.35 -9.10
C THR A 87 -0.50 8.87 -9.25
N GLY A 88 -0.99 9.63 -8.26
CA GLY A 88 -0.87 11.08 -8.21
C GLY A 88 0.59 11.54 -8.10
N MET A 89 1.35 10.97 -7.17
CA MET A 89 2.75 11.36 -6.96
C MET A 89 3.65 10.91 -8.11
N ALA A 90 3.47 9.71 -8.66
CA ALA A 90 4.21 9.24 -9.83
C ALA A 90 3.84 10.04 -11.09
N GLY A 91 2.58 10.42 -11.24
CA GLY A 91 2.11 11.32 -12.30
C GLY A 91 2.71 12.72 -12.19
N TYR A 92 2.77 13.25 -10.97
CA TYR A 92 3.38 14.55 -10.69
C TYR A 92 4.90 14.55 -10.90
N ALA A 93 5.60 13.50 -10.45
CA ALA A 93 7.05 13.32 -10.67
C ALA A 93 7.42 13.32 -12.16
N LYS A 94 6.60 12.67 -13.00
CA LYS A 94 6.82 12.62 -14.46
C LYS A 94 6.68 13.98 -15.16
N ARG A 95 6.00 14.96 -14.54
CA ARG A 95 5.79 16.30 -15.08
C ARG A 95 6.90 17.28 -14.69
N GLN A 96 7.83 16.88 -13.82
CA GLN A 96 8.94 17.73 -13.41
C GLN A 96 10.04 17.74 -14.47
N THR A 97 10.54 18.93 -14.80
CA THR A 97 11.69 19.12 -15.70
C THR A 97 13.03 18.96 -14.97
N ASP A 98 13.02 19.07 -13.65
CA ASP A 98 14.17 18.87 -12.78
C ASP A 98 14.21 17.42 -12.29
N ASP A 99 15.20 16.66 -12.79
CA ASP A 99 15.41 15.24 -12.49
C ASP A 99 15.58 14.98 -10.97
N HIS A 100 16.13 15.94 -10.23
CA HIS A 100 16.35 15.80 -8.79
C HIS A 100 15.03 15.93 -8.01
N LYS A 101 14.15 16.85 -8.44
CA LYS A 101 12.80 16.99 -7.87
C LYS A 101 11.92 15.81 -8.25
N ALA A 102 12.02 15.31 -9.49
CA ALA A 102 11.31 14.13 -9.94
C ALA A 102 11.62 12.89 -9.07
N HIS A 103 12.91 12.66 -8.78
CA HIS A 103 13.32 11.57 -7.88
C HIS A 103 12.79 11.75 -6.46
N GLY A 104 12.89 12.97 -5.90
CA GLY A 104 12.40 13.25 -4.55
C GLY A 104 10.91 12.98 -4.40
N ILE A 105 10.10 13.44 -5.37
CA ILE A 105 8.64 13.23 -5.39
C ILE A 105 8.30 11.74 -5.57
N ALA A 106 8.97 11.05 -6.49
CA ALA A 106 8.73 9.62 -6.72
C ALA A 106 9.13 8.78 -5.49
N LEU A 107 10.25 9.10 -4.85
CA LEU A 107 10.71 8.45 -3.62
C LEU A 107 9.70 8.67 -2.48
N ALA A 108 9.28 9.93 -2.27
CA ALA A 108 8.26 10.25 -1.28
C ALA A 108 6.94 9.50 -1.56
N GLY A 109 6.56 9.39 -2.84
CA GLY A 109 5.41 8.60 -3.27
C GLY A 109 5.52 7.12 -2.93
N VAL A 110 6.66 6.48 -3.20
CA VAL A 110 6.89 5.08 -2.83
C VAL A 110 6.84 4.90 -1.31
N VAL A 111 7.52 5.75 -0.55
CA VAL A 111 7.55 5.68 0.93
C VAL A 111 6.14 5.82 1.51
N LEU A 112 5.40 6.85 1.09
CA LEU A 112 4.05 7.11 1.57
C LEU A 112 3.10 5.95 1.23
N THR A 113 3.23 5.38 0.03
CA THR A 113 2.43 4.24 -0.41
C THR A 113 2.76 2.98 0.39
N LEU A 114 4.03 2.70 0.65
CA LEU A 114 4.45 1.59 1.51
C LEU A 114 3.92 1.75 2.93
N ALA A 115 3.96 2.96 3.49
CA ALA A 115 3.39 3.26 4.80
C ALA A 115 1.87 3.02 4.83
N LEU A 116 1.14 3.44 3.79
CA LEU A 116 -0.30 3.20 3.66
C LEU A 116 -0.64 1.71 3.53
N ILE A 117 0.14 0.95 2.75
CA ILE A 117 -0.02 -0.50 2.64
C ILE A 117 0.21 -1.17 4.00
N ALA A 118 1.27 -0.79 4.72
CA ALA A 118 1.56 -1.30 6.06
C ALA A 118 0.44 -0.96 7.06
N ALA A 119 -0.06 0.26 7.05
CA ALA A 119 -1.20 0.69 7.88
C ALA A 119 -2.48 -0.07 7.54
N GLY A 120 -2.76 -0.31 6.26
CA GLY A 120 -3.89 -1.12 5.79
C GLY A 120 -3.81 -2.59 6.25
N ILE A 121 -2.60 -3.14 6.40
CA ILE A 121 -2.39 -4.48 6.98
C ILE A 121 -2.59 -4.46 8.49
N MET A 122 -2.08 -3.43 9.19
CA MET A 122 -2.26 -3.28 10.64
C MET A 122 -3.72 -3.08 11.03
N SER A 123 -4.52 -2.40 10.20
CA SER A 123 -5.97 -2.22 10.41
C SER A 123 -6.77 -3.53 10.42
N ILE A 124 -6.26 -4.59 9.78
CA ILE A 124 -6.87 -5.93 9.81
C ILE A 124 -6.61 -6.65 11.14
N ARG A 125 -5.61 -6.24 11.95
CA ARG A 125 -5.46 -6.80 13.29
C ARG A 125 -6.64 -6.32 14.15
N PRO A 126 -7.47 -7.21 14.70
CA PRO A 126 -8.48 -6.81 15.66
C PRO A 126 -7.75 -6.36 16.93
N GLY A 127 -7.53 -5.06 17.07
CA GLY A 127 -6.79 -4.54 18.23
C GLY A 127 -6.88 -3.04 18.32
N ILE A 128 -7.86 -2.56 19.11
CA ILE A 128 -7.64 -1.98 20.45
C ILE A 128 -8.93 -1.37 21.04
N PHE A 129 -9.99 -1.19 20.25
CA PHE A 129 -11.26 -0.60 20.76
C PHE A 129 -12.21 -1.62 21.43
N ALA A 130 -11.83 -2.89 21.56
CA ALA A 130 -12.65 -3.92 22.20
C ALA A 130 -12.27 -4.25 23.66
N SER A 131 -11.31 -3.53 24.28
CA SER A 131 -10.80 -3.88 25.62
C SER A 131 -11.11 -2.88 26.74
N SER A 132 -12.11 -1.99 26.61
CA SER A 132 -12.54 -1.12 27.72
C SER A 132 -14.04 -1.21 28.01
N GLY A 133 -14.57 -2.43 28.03
CA GLY A 133 -15.98 -2.68 28.33
C GLY A 133 -16.18 -3.95 29.15
N HIS A 134 -15.36 -4.15 30.18
CA HIS A 134 -15.68 -5.11 31.24
C HIS A 134 -16.15 -4.32 32.46
N PRO A 135 -17.46 -4.18 32.71
CA PRO A 135 -17.92 -3.80 34.03
C PRO A 135 -17.63 -5.00 34.93
N SER A 136 -16.52 -4.92 35.67
CA SER A 136 -16.25 -5.85 36.76
C SER A 136 -17.42 -5.81 37.74
N ALA A 137 -18.06 -6.96 37.89
CA ALA A 137 -19.04 -7.18 38.93
C ALA A 137 -18.46 -6.86 40.32
N ARG A 138 -19.35 -6.35 41.18
CA ARG A 138 -19.41 -6.56 42.65
C ARG A 138 -18.84 -5.44 43.55
N SER A 139 -19.75 -4.68 44.14
CA SER A 139 -19.74 -4.36 45.59
C SER A 139 -21.14 -3.89 46.05
N ALA A 140 -21.81 -4.73 46.86
CA ALA A 140 -22.84 -4.33 47.83
C ALA A 140 -22.22 -3.34 48.85
N PRO A 141 -22.95 -2.53 49.66
CA PRO A 141 -24.08 -2.95 50.52
C PRO A 141 -25.23 -1.93 50.67
N ARG A 142 -26.42 -2.37 51.08
CA ARG A 142 -27.24 -1.82 52.19
C ARG A 142 -28.29 -2.84 52.59
#